data_AF-N9PTI8-F1
#
_entry.id   AF-N9PTI8-F1
#
_cell.length_a   1.000
_cell.length_b   1.000
_cell.length_c   1.000
_cell.angle_alpha   90.00
_cell.angle_beta   90.00
_cell.angle_gamma   90.00
#
_symmetry.space_group_name_H-M   'P 1'
#
loop_
_entity.id
_entity.type
_entity.pdbx_description
1 polymer ?
#
loop_
_entity_poly.entity_id
_entity_poly.type
_entity_poly.pdbx_seq_one_letter_code
_entity_poly.pdbx_strand_id
1 'polypeptide(L)'
;MDYIKNLYQSLSERKRPEDIAEVIKNYMSDHYSVRERIILEKAAQHALVRRHIPYTSMPEDFRKIVGAEKQLLKASELFDVSLYTNFDYCDVGEIQSALEEIEMLVKKEIGSNNFIRDRLNKNERKKSNIQLSKRQYNKRWRLLKRIEEKQKKLQKELHKLEFEKIAKHGLAHHLSYSEFAQDADSACFIAYYTARCNLRSVFTNTSQEHPFDEICEMLLTRCRLNCPITTNWWAISHVYISDFVTSHLTEEQKGLLLGRWTCILEEISNFLHDLWLKNNINRQTMIVKKGNDSSTWNHAAGAWNKARDQWMHLIYALGLEIILENICIGKVLRLMAGDIAAWHLESKGTLDPDTYVWNELPLPWEVLQGRVVCTKDDIIVQCLKVNLDPEKSGWIAPKSHSTVQFKTTPELVHGVEISSPFLASILKRNKFFSGKG
;
A
#
# COMPACT_ATOMS: atom_id res chain seq x y z
N MET A 1 28.85 5.20 -9.86
CA MET A 1 27.63 4.72 -9.17
C MET A 1 26.48 4.98 -10.12
N ASP A 2 25.61 4.00 -10.37
CA ASP A 2 24.47 4.18 -11.27
C ASP A 2 23.31 4.84 -10.50
N TYR A 3 23.28 6.17 -10.53
CA TYR A 3 22.35 6.97 -9.73
C TYR A 3 20.89 6.70 -10.09
N ILE A 4 20.57 6.54 -11.38
CA ILE A 4 19.19 6.32 -11.82
C ILE A 4 18.67 4.95 -11.37
N LYS A 5 19.54 3.93 -11.35
CA LYS A 5 19.22 2.63 -10.77
C LYS A 5 18.97 2.70 -9.27
N ASN A 6 19.73 3.51 -8.53
CA ASN A 6 19.48 3.76 -7.10
C ASN A 6 18.11 4.44 -6.88
N LEU A 7 17.78 5.46 -7.70
CA LEU A 7 16.47 6.11 -7.65
C LEU A 7 15.34 5.12 -7.95
N TYR A 8 15.50 4.24 -8.95
CA TYR A 8 14.52 3.22 -9.28
C TYR A 8 14.31 2.20 -8.14
N GLN A 9 15.40 1.72 -7.53
CA GLN A 9 15.32 0.80 -6.39
C GLN A 9 14.54 1.40 -5.22
N SER A 10 14.68 2.71 -5.01
CA SER A 10 13.97 3.41 -3.93
C SER A 10 12.45 3.36 -4.03
N LEU A 11 11.88 3.10 -5.22
CA LEU A 11 10.42 2.99 -5.40
C LEU A 11 9.81 1.79 -4.68
N SER A 12 10.61 0.76 -4.40
CA SER A 12 10.20 -0.43 -3.62
C SER A 12 10.68 -0.38 -2.17
N GLU A 13 11.25 0.73 -1.74
CA GLU A 13 11.82 0.96 -0.41
C GLU A 13 11.10 2.11 0.29
N ARG A 14 11.46 2.33 1.55
CA ARG A 14 10.96 3.42 2.40
C ARG A 14 12.09 4.38 2.76
N LYS A 15 12.93 4.69 1.77
CA LYS A 15 14.01 5.65 1.91
C LYS A 15 13.47 7.01 2.33
N ARG A 16 14.26 7.73 3.13
CA ARG A 16 13.90 9.07 3.56
C ARG A 16 14.03 10.03 2.38
N PRO A 17 13.13 11.02 2.24
CA PRO A 17 13.23 12.07 1.22
C PRO A 17 14.60 12.76 1.20
N GLU A 18 15.23 12.93 2.36
CA GLU A 18 16.55 13.54 2.49
C GLU A 18 17.66 12.70 1.84
N ASP A 19 17.58 11.38 1.96
CA ASP A 19 18.55 10.47 1.34
C ASP A 19 18.36 10.46 -0.19
N ILE A 20 17.11 10.55 -0.66
CA ILE A 20 16.81 10.66 -2.10
C ILE A 20 17.22 12.04 -2.65
N ALA A 21 17.03 13.13 -1.91
CA ALA A 21 17.51 14.45 -2.29
C ALA A 21 19.02 14.48 -2.48
N GLU A 22 19.78 13.77 -1.64
CA GLU A 22 21.23 13.64 -1.80
C GLU A 22 21.61 12.90 -3.08
N VAL A 23 20.92 11.80 -3.39
CA VAL A 23 21.12 11.05 -4.65
C VAL A 23 20.81 11.92 -5.86
N ILE A 24 19.67 12.62 -5.86
CA ILE A 24 19.25 13.53 -6.94
C ILE A 24 20.27 14.65 -7.14
N LYS A 25 20.70 15.29 -6.05
CA LYS A 25 21.70 16.36 -6.13
C LYS A 25 23.02 15.88 -6.71
N ASN A 26 23.49 14.69 -6.34
CA ASN A 26 24.72 14.12 -6.87
C ASN A 26 24.59 13.67 -8.33
N TYR A 27 23.37 13.28 -8.74
CA TYR A 27 23.08 12.88 -10.11
C TYR A 27 22.98 14.07 -11.07
N MET A 28 22.30 15.14 -10.65
CA MET A 28 21.93 16.28 -11.49
C MET A 28 22.71 17.56 -11.15
N SER A 29 23.85 17.43 -10.46
CA SER A 29 24.58 18.55 -9.84
C SER A 29 24.83 19.70 -10.80
N ASP A 30 25.21 19.41 -12.05
CA ASP A 30 25.59 20.43 -13.03
C ASP A 30 24.39 20.98 -13.84
N HIS A 31 23.25 20.31 -13.79
CA HIS A 31 22.04 20.66 -14.56
C HIS A 31 21.08 21.58 -13.80
N TYR A 32 21.27 21.73 -12.50
CA TYR A 32 20.43 22.60 -11.67
C TYR A 32 21.01 23.99 -11.50
N SER A 33 20.13 24.99 -11.55
CA SER A 33 20.43 26.38 -11.20
C SER A 33 20.83 26.50 -9.72
N VAL A 34 21.48 27.62 -9.37
CA VAL A 34 21.88 27.90 -7.98
C VAL A 34 20.69 27.84 -7.02
N ARG A 35 19.52 28.35 -7.44
CA ARG A 35 18.30 28.34 -6.61
C ARG A 35 17.78 26.92 -6.37
N GLU A 36 17.74 26.09 -7.40
CA GLU A 36 17.30 24.69 -7.29
C GLU A 36 18.25 23.88 -6.40
N ARG A 37 19.57 24.09 -6.55
CA ARG A 37 20.57 23.47 -5.68
C ARG A 37 20.36 23.84 -4.21
N ILE A 38 20.07 25.11 -3.91
CA ILE A 38 19.77 25.56 -2.54
C ILE A 38 18.51 24.88 -1.99
N ILE A 39 17.44 24.77 -2.80
CA ILE A 39 16.19 24.11 -2.38
C ILE A 39 16.44 22.64 -2.05
N LEU A 40 17.16 21.91 -2.91
CA LEU A 40 17.52 20.51 -2.65
C LEU A 40 18.46 20.36 -1.44
N GLU A 41 19.39 21.29 -1.26
CA GLU A 41 20.35 21.25 -0.15
C GLU A 41 19.66 21.28 1.21
N LYS A 42 18.52 21.99 1.34
CA LYS A 42 17.71 22.01 2.57
C LYS A 42 17.35 20.61 3.08
N ALA A 43 17.02 19.69 2.17
CA ALA A 43 16.74 18.30 2.51
C ALA A 43 18.02 17.46 2.57
N ALA A 44 18.87 17.58 1.54
CA ALA A 44 20.05 16.76 1.37
C ALA A 44 21.06 16.88 2.53
N GLN A 45 21.19 18.05 3.15
CA GLN A 45 22.04 18.25 4.34
C GLN A 45 21.66 17.33 5.53
N HIS A 46 20.42 16.84 5.59
CA HIS A 46 19.93 15.95 6.65
C HIS A 46 19.96 14.46 6.27
N ALA A 47 20.51 14.12 5.11
CA ALA A 47 20.74 12.74 4.65
C ALA A 47 21.63 11.98 5.63
N LEU A 48 21.37 10.68 5.81
CA LEU A 48 22.11 9.84 6.74
C LEU A 48 23.61 9.80 6.41
N VAL A 49 23.96 9.75 5.13
CA VAL A 49 25.35 9.71 4.65
C VAL A 49 26.17 10.93 5.08
N ARG A 50 25.51 12.05 5.41
CA ARG A 50 26.14 13.31 5.86
C ARG A 50 26.16 13.47 7.38
N ARG A 51 25.44 12.63 8.12
CA ARG A 51 25.41 12.72 9.59
C ARG A 51 26.68 12.09 10.17
N HIS A 52 27.17 12.65 11.27
CA HIS A 52 28.26 12.04 12.04
C HIS A 52 27.95 10.61 12.50
N ILE A 53 26.67 10.34 12.78
CA ILE A 53 26.16 9.01 13.09
C ILE A 53 25.05 8.71 12.07
N PRO A 54 25.32 7.90 11.02
CA PRO A 54 24.35 7.57 9.98
C PRO A 54 23.32 6.55 10.51
N TYR A 55 22.43 7.03 11.38
CA TYR A 55 21.49 6.20 12.11
C TYR A 55 20.08 6.80 12.14
N THR A 56 19.08 5.95 11.90
CA THR A 56 17.66 6.24 12.07
C THR A 56 16.97 5.06 12.78
N SER A 57 15.90 5.34 13.54
CA SER A 57 15.04 4.31 14.14
C SER A 57 13.94 3.84 13.17
N MET A 58 13.85 4.46 11.99
CA MET A 58 12.81 4.23 11.00
C MET A 58 13.22 3.11 10.03
N PRO A 59 12.36 2.10 9.79
CA PRO A 59 12.63 1.09 8.78
C PRO A 59 12.69 1.71 7.38
N GLU A 60 13.76 1.42 6.65
CA GLU A 60 13.98 1.85 5.27
C GLU A 60 13.40 0.88 4.24
N ASP A 61 12.88 -0.27 4.67
CA ASP A 61 12.26 -1.27 3.80
C ASP A 61 10.79 -1.48 4.15
N PHE A 62 10.00 -1.88 3.16
CA PHE A 62 8.72 -2.53 3.42
C PHE A 62 8.92 -3.91 4.07
N ARG A 63 7.87 -4.46 4.68
CA ARG A 63 7.97 -5.78 5.29
C ARG A 63 8.35 -6.83 4.24
N LYS A 64 9.30 -7.69 4.58
CA LYS A 64 9.62 -8.86 3.76
C LYS A 64 8.62 -9.97 4.02
N ILE A 65 8.04 -10.50 2.94
CA ILE A 65 7.13 -11.63 3.02
C ILE A 65 7.97 -12.90 3.18
N VAL A 66 7.58 -13.73 4.14
CA VAL A 66 8.21 -15.03 4.33
C VAL A 66 7.50 -16.02 3.43
N GLY A 67 8.21 -16.57 2.44
CA GLY A 67 7.71 -17.59 1.52
C GLY A 67 7.44 -18.96 2.16
N ALA A 68 7.18 -19.97 1.32
CA ALA A 68 6.93 -21.37 1.70
C ALA A 68 8.20 -22.26 1.70
N GLU A 69 9.38 -21.65 1.60
CA GLU A 69 10.69 -22.31 1.47
C GLU A 69 10.89 -23.48 2.44
N LYS A 70 10.72 -23.24 3.75
CA LYS A 70 10.93 -24.29 4.77
C LYS A 70 10.01 -25.49 4.58
N GLN A 71 8.77 -25.24 4.17
CA GLN A 71 7.78 -26.29 3.97
C GLN A 71 8.04 -27.07 2.69
N LEU A 72 8.41 -26.38 1.60
CA LEU A 72 8.68 -26.97 0.30
C LEU A 72 10.01 -27.74 0.27
N LEU A 73 11.08 -27.22 0.87
CA LEU A 73 12.32 -27.98 1.04
C LEU A 73 12.08 -29.26 1.83
N LYS A 74 11.24 -29.20 2.87
CA LYS A 74 10.87 -30.40 3.62
C LYS A 74 9.98 -31.36 2.81
N ALA A 75 9.17 -30.85 1.90
CA ALA A 75 8.37 -31.67 1.00
C ALA A 75 9.27 -32.37 -0.02
N SER A 76 10.17 -31.62 -0.67
CA SER A 76 11.20 -32.17 -1.56
C SER A 76 11.95 -33.33 -0.92
N GLU A 77 12.46 -33.17 0.32
CA GLU A 77 13.12 -34.26 1.06
C GLU A 77 12.20 -35.45 1.35
N LEU A 78 10.94 -35.22 1.74
CA LEU A 78 10.04 -36.31 2.14
C LEU A 78 9.44 -37.05 0.95
N PHE A 79 9.25 -36.39 -0.17
CA PHE A 79 8.60 -36.96 -1.36
C PHE A 79 9.59 -37.36 -2.44
N ASP A 80 10.88 -37.04 -2.26
CA ASP A 80 11.94 -37.28 -3.23
C ASP A 80 11.66 -36.59 -4.57
N VAL A 81 11.18 -35.34 -4.47
CA VAL A 81 10.83 -34.49 -5.62
C VAL A 81 11.83 -33.35 -5.69
N SER A 82 12.42 -33.12 -6.85
CA SER A 82 13.32 -31.99 -7.08
C SER A 82 12.51 -30.76 -7.47
N LEU A 83 12.66 -29.67 -6.73
CA LEU A 83 12.18 -28.37 -7.15
C LEU A 83 13.08 -27.83 -8.28
N TYR A 84 12.50 -27.08 -9.23
CA TYR A 84 13.26 -26.49 -10.33
C TYR A 84 14.32 -25.50 -9.85
N THR A 85 15.36 -25.30 -10.65
CA THR A 85 16.37 -24.27 -10.42
C THR A 85 15.71 -22.88 -10.46
N ASN A 86 15.96 -22.04 -9.45
CA ASN A 86 15.37 -20.70 -9.27
C ASN A 86 13.88 -20.65 -8.87
N PHE A 87 13.36 -21.69 -8.22
CA PHE A 87 12.00 -21.68 -7.66
C PHE A 87 11.74 -20.47 -6.74
N ASP A 88 10.68 -19.70 -7.02
CA ASP A 88 10.26 -18.58 -6.17
C ASP A 88 9.31 -19.07 -5.07
N TYR A 89 9.84 -19.15 -3.85
CA TYR A 89 9.07 -19.54 -2.67
C TYR A 89 8.00 -18.51 -2.23
N CYS A 90 7.92 -17.36 -2.90
CA CYS A 90 6.87 -16.37 -2.72
C CYS A 90 5.84 -16.38 -3.85
N ASP A 91 6.07 -17.07 -4.97
CA ASP A 91 5.13 -17.17 -6.08
C ASP A 91 4.03 -18.19 -5.75
N VAL A 92 2.79 -17.71 -5.67
CA VAL A 92 1.62 -18.52 -5.29
C VAL A 92 1.29 -19.57 -6.36
N GLY A 93 1.55 -19.26 -7.64
CA GLY A 93 1.34 -20.15 -8.78
C GLY A 93 2.39 -21.26 -8.85
N GLU A 94 3.67 -20.94 -8.65
CA GLU A 94 4.73 -21.97 -8.57
C GLU A 94 4.49 -22.91 -7.38
N ILE A 95 4.10 -22.36 -6.22
CA ILE A 95 3.72 -23.17 -5.05
C ILE A 95 2.51 -24.06 -5.38
N GLN A 96 1.51 -23.55 -6.11
CA GLN A 96 0.33 -24.33 -6.51
C GLN A 96 0.74 -25.50 -7.39
N SER A 97 1.52 -25.25 -8.44
CA SER A 97 1.98 -26.29 -9.36
C SER A 97 2.79 -27.37 -8.64
N ALA A 98 3.69 -26.97 -7.74
CA ALA A 98 4.46 -27.91 -6.92
C ALA A 98 3.57 -28.72 -5.94
N LEU A 99 2.56 -28.07 -5.35
CA LEU A 99 1.58 -28.74 -4.51
C LEU A 99 0.83 -29.81 -5.28
N GLU A 100 0.30 -29.48 -6.46
CA GLU A 100 -0.47 -30.39 -7.31
C GLU A 100 0.32 -31.66 -7.65
N GLU A 101 1.60 -31.50 -8.00
CA GLU A 101 2.50 -32.63 -8.26
C GLU A 101 2.68 -33.52 -7.03
N ILE A 102 2.98 -32.92 -5.87
CA ILE A 102 3.28 -33.65 -4.64
C ILE A 102 2.02 -34.32 -4.05
N GLU A 103 0.85 -33.70 -4.19
CA GLU A 103 -0.42 -34.24 -3.71
C GLU A 103 -0.87 -35.48 -4.46
N MET A 104 -0.60 -35.55 -5.78
CA MET A 104 -0.85 -36.75 -6.59
C MET A 104 -0.10 -37.97 -6.04
N LEU A 105 1.13 -37.81 -5.54
CA LEU A 105 1.95 -38.92 -5.01
C LEU A 105 1.34 -39.61 -3.79
N VAL A 106 0.49 -38.92 -3.04
CA VAL A 106 -0.20 -39.46 -1.84
C VAL A 106 -1.72 -39.54 -2.01
N LYS A 107 -2.21 -39.27 -3.22
CA LYS A 107 -3.64 -39.20 -3.57
C LYS A 107 -4.44 -38.35 -2.58
N LYS A 108 -3.87 -37.20 -2.22
CA LYS A 108 -4.60 -36.19 -1.46
C LYS A 108 -5.32 -35.30 -2.48
N GLU A 109 -6.62 -35.10 -2.31
CA GLU A 109 -7.36 -34.12 -3.09
C GLU A 109 -7.07 -32.70 -2.57
N ILE A 110 -6.94 -31.74 -3.48
CA ILE A 110 -6.66 -30.34 -3.16
C ILE A 110 -7.81 -29.78 -2.33
N GLY A 111 -7.51 -29.10 -1.23
CA GLY A 111 -8.52 -28.52 -0.34
C GLY A 111 -9.14 -29.51 0.66
N SER A 112 -9.03 -30.82 0.44
CA SER A 112 -9.51 -31.88 1.34
C SER A 112 -8.56 -32.03 2.55
N ASN A 113 -8.72 -31.12 3.52
CA ASN A 113 -7.82 -30.88 4.66
C ASN A 113 -8.37 -31.32 6.03
N ASN A 114 -9.41 -32.15 6.07
CA ASN A 114 -9.87 -32.82 7.28
C ASN A 114 -9.07 -34.10 7.53
N PHE A 115 -8.21 -34.09 8.55
CA PHE A 115 -7.29 -35.20 8.84
C PHE A 115 -7.99 -36.54 9.15
N ILE A 116 -9.25 -36.49 9.60
CA ILE A 116 -10.02 -37.69 9.95
C ILE A 116 -10.76 -38.22 8.72
N ARG A 117 -11.45 -37.33 7.99
CA ARG A 117 -12.36 -37.70 6.90
C ARG A 117 -11.64 -37.89 5.56
N ASP A 118 -10.67 -37.05 5.26
CA ASP A 118 -10.14 -36.90 3.89
C ASP A 118 -8.87 -37.71 3.67
N ARG A 119 -8.34 -38.28 4.76
CA ARG A 119 -7.11 -39.05 4.72
C ARG A 119 -7.42 -40.54 4.52
N LEU A 120 -6.73 -41.16 3.55
CA LEU A 120 -6.85 -42.60 3.30
C LEU A 120 -6.55 -43.46 4.55
N ASN A 121 -7.46 -44.37 4.85
CA ASN A 121 -7.32 -45.39 5.88
C ASN A 121 -6.38 -46.54 5.43
N LYS A 122 -6.20 -47.57 6.28
CA LYS A 122 -5.27 -48.68 5.98
C LYS A 122 -5.65 -49.43 4.70
N ASN A 123 -6.94 -49.66 4.49
CA ASN A 123 -7.43 -50.43 3.35
C ASN A 123 -7.37 -49.60 2.06
N GLU A 124 -7.74 -48.33 2.13
CA GLU A 124 -7.65 -47.38 1.02
C GLU A 124 -6.22 -47.15 0.54
N ARG A 125 -5.24 -47.04 1.45
CA ARG A 125 -3.82 -46.95 1.08
C ARG A 125 -3.33 -48.19 0.36
N LYS A 126 -3.73 -49.39 0.82
CA LYS A 126 -3.40 -50.66 0.15
C LYS A 126 -4.01 -50.71 -1.24
N LYS A 127 -5.30 -50.36 -1.39
CA LYS A 127 -5.98 -50.28 -2.70
C LYS A 127 -5.32 -49.26 -3.63
N SER A 128 -4.71 -48.21 -3.06
CA SER A 128 -4.03 -47.15 -3.81
C SER A 128 -2.55 -47.43 -4.07
N ASN A 129 -2.04 -48.62 -3.76
CA ASN A 129 -0.63 -49.00 -3.92
C ASN A 129 0.37 -48.09 -3.19
N ILE A 130 -0.06 -47.40 -2.11
CA ILE A 130 0.81 -46.54 -1.32
C ILE A 130 1.60 -47.39 -0.31
N GLN A 131 2.87 -47.66 -0.62
CA GLN A 131 3.80 -48.45 0.21
C GLN A 131 4.44 -47.64 1.36
N LEU A 132 3.64 -46.83 2.05
CA LEU A 132 4.12 -46.00 3.15
C LEU A 132 3.61 -46.51 4.51
N SER A 133 4.47 -46.45 5.53
CA SER A 133 4.00 -46.67 6.90
C SER A 133 2.95 -45.62 7.29
N LYS A 134 2.03 -45.98 8.21
CA LYS A 134 0.99 -45.06 8.72
C LYS A 134 1.59 -43.73 9.19
N ARG A 135 2.74 -43.77 9.87
CA ARG A 135 3.43 -42.59 10.39
C ARG A 135 3.96 -41.69 9.27
N GLN A 136 4.63 -42.28 8.28
CA GLN A 136 5.19 -41.56 7.14
C GLN A 136 4.07 -40.91 6.30
N TYR A 137 3.01 -41.65 5.99
CA TYR A 137 1.86 -41.12 5.26
C TYR A 137 1.20 -39.95 6.00
N ASN A 138 0.95 -40.09 7.30
CA ASN A 138 0.38 -39.01 8.11
C ASN A 138 1.28 -37.77 8.16
N LYS A 139 2.61 -37.94 8.21
CA LYS A 139 3.57 -36.83 8.21
C LYS A 139 3.49 -36.06 6.89
N ARG A 140 3.48 -36.78 5.76
CA ARG A 140 3.36 -36.23 4.40
C ARG A 140 2.03 -35.49 4.21
N TRP A 141 0.91 -36.12 4.57
CA TRP A 141 -0.41 -35.51 4.47
C TRP A 141 -0.51 -34.21 5.29
N ARG A 142 -0.01 -34.19 6.53
CA ARG A 142 0.00 -32.96 7.37
C ARG A 142 0.94 -31.89 6.86
N LEU A 143 2.00 -32.26 6.13
CA LEU A 143 2.88 -31.29 5.51
C LEU A 143 2.15 -30.60 4.35
N LEU A 144 1.47 -31.35 3.49
CA LEU A 144 0.70 -30.81 2.36
C LEU A 144 -0.38 -29.83 2.81
N LYS A 145 -1.20 -30.23 3.80
CA LYS A 145 -2.16 -29.33 4.45
C LYS A 145 -1.51 -28.01 4.91
N ARG A 146 -0.33 -28.10 5.53
CA ARG A 146 0.39 -26.90 6.02
C ARG A 146 0.93 -26.04 4.88
N ILE A 147 1.30 -26.64 3.74
CA ILE A 147 1.73 -25.90 2.55
C ILE A 147 0.52 -25.19 1.93
N GLU A 148 -0.63 -25.84 1.79
CA GLU A 148 -1.87 -25.18 1.33
C GLU A 148 -2.28 -24.02 2.25
N GLU A 149 -2.29 -24.23 3.56
CA GLU A 149 -2.59 -23.15 4.53
C GLU A 149 -1.56 -22.01 4.42
N LYS A 150 -0.29 -22.35 4.20
CA LYS A 150 0.79 -21.38 4.03
C LYS A 150 0.64 -20.59 2.74
N GLN A 151 0.25 -21.22 1.64
CA GLN A 151 -0.01 -20.58 0.35
C GLN A 151 -1.18 -19.61 0.45
N LYS A 152 -2.31 -20.02 1.05
CA LYS A 152 -3.46 -19.12 1.30
C LYS A 152 -3.07 -17.93 2.18
N LYS A 153 -2.22 -18.15 3.17
CA LYS A 153 -1.68 -17.06 4.01
C LYS A 153 -0.75 -16.15 3.21
N LEU A 154 0.11 -16.73 2.37
CA LEU A 154 1.06 -16.00 1.53
C LEU A 154 0.34 -15.07 0.56
N GLN A 155 -0.67 -15.56 -0.15
CA GLN A 155 -1.51 -14.75 -1.03
C GLN A 155 -2.11 -13.53 -0.30
N LYS A 156 -2.63 -13.74 0.92
CA LYS A 156 -3.14 -12.64 1.74
C LYS A 156 -2.05 -11.65 2.12
N GLU A 157 -0.86 -12.11 2.51
CA GLU A 157 0.25 -11.22 2.87
C GLU A 157 0.81 -10.43 1.68
N LEU A 158 0.77 -11.02 0.47
CA LEU A 158 1.08 -10.35 -0.80
C LEU A 158 0.07 -9.25 -1.10
N HIS A 159 -1.24 -9.53 -1.07
CA HIS A 159 -2.27 -8.49 -1.25
C HIS A 159 -2.13 -7.37 -0.21
N LYS A 160 -1.87 -7.71 1.06
CA LYS A 160 -1.63 -6.69 2.08
C LYS A 160 -0.40 -5.83 1.79
N LEU A 161 0.65 -6.38 1.17
CA LEU A 161 1.87 -5.64 0.86
C LEU A 161 1.60 -4.71 -0.32
N GLU A 162 0.90 -5.23 -1.34
CA GLU A 162 0.46 -4.49 -2.50
C GLU A 162 -0.40 -3.29 -2.09
N PHE A 163 -1.41 -3.50 -1.25
CA PHE A 163 -2.25 -2.42 -0.75
C PHE A 163 -1.50 -1.45 0.17
N GLU A 164 -0.50 -1.91 0.94
CA GLU A 164 0.36 -1.00 1.71
C GLU A 164 1.15 -0.05 0.80
N LYS A 165 1.68 -0.56 -0.32
CA LYS A 165 2.39 0.24 -1.33
C LYS A 165 1.44 1.20 -2.06
N ILE A 166 0.30 0.71 -2.56
CA ILE A 166 -0.72 1.55 -3.21
C ILE A 166 -1.18 2.68 -2.27
N ALA A 167 -1.50 2.36 -1.01
CA ALA A 167 -1.94 3.34 -0.01
C ALA A 167 -0.93 4.48 0.19
N LYS A 168 0.36 4.19 -0.01
CA LYS A 168 1.44 5.16 0.16
C LYS A 168 1.69 5.92 -1.13
N HIS A 169 2.15 5.24 -2.16
CA HIS A 169 2.75 5.85 -3.35
C HIS A 169 2.10 5.42 -4.67
N GLY A 170 0.87 4.89 -4.62
CA GLY A 170 0.11 4.54 -5.81
C GLY A 170 0.78 3.39 -6.60
N LEU A 171 1.01 3.59 -7.90
CA LEU A 171 1.56 2.59 -8.81
C LEU A 171 3.07 2.75 -9.04
N ALA A 172 3.80 3.47 -8.18
CA ALA A 172 5.24 3.69 -8.38
C ALA A 172 6.02 2.38 -8.55
N HIS A 173 5.70 1.34 -7.77
CA HIS A 173 6.36 0.03 -7.81
C HIS A 173 5.97 -0.82 -9.02
N HIS A 174 5.02 -0.36 -9.84
CA HIS A 174 4.63 -1.00 -11.08
C HIS A 174 5.29 -0.41 -12.32
N LEU A 175 6.04 0.69 -12.19
CA LEU A 175 6.82 1.23 -13.29
C LEU A 175 7.95 0.26 -13.63
N SER A 176 8.15 0.00 -14.92
CA SER A 176 9.35 -0.69 -15.37
C SER A 176 10.58 0.22 -15.26
N TYR A 177 11.77 -0.38 -15.17
CA TYR A 177 13.01 0.39 -15.19
C TYR A 177 13.14 1.22 -16.46
N SER A 178 12.73 0.68 -17.61
CA SER A 178 12.78 1.39 -18.90
C SER A 178 11.90 2.63 -18.93
N GLU A 179 10.67 2.56 -18.40
CA GLU A 179 9.78 3.73 -18.34
C GLU A 179 10.33 4.77 -17.35
N PHE A 180 10.77 4.31 -16.18
CA PHE A 180 11.31 5.19 -15.15
C PHE A 180 12.58 5.92 -15.61
N ALA A 181 13.50 5.21 -16.26
CA ALA A 181 14.80 5.75 -16.65
C ALA A 181 14.78 6.58 -17.93
N GLN A 182 13.63 6.72 -18.59
CA GLN A 182 13.49 7.41 -19.88
C GLN A 182 13.83 8.91 -19.79
N ASP A 183 13.50 9.56 -18.67
CA ASP A 183 13.71 11.00 -18.46
C ASP A 183 14.20 11.26 -17.03
N ALA A 184 15.35 11.93 -16.92
CA ALA A 184 16.03 12.14 -15.64
C ALA A 184 15.24 13.04 -14.68
N ASP A 185 14.61 14.10 -15.18
CA ASP A 185 13.82 15.00 -14.35
C ASP A 185 12.54 14.30 -13.83
N SER A 186 11.88 13.50 -14.68
CA SER A 186 10.75 12.63 -14.28
C SER A 186 11.18 11.60 -13.23
N ALA A 187 12.31 10.92 -13.42
CA ALA A 187 12.86 9.96 -12.48
C ALA A 187 13.13 10.59 -11.09
N CYS A 188 13.72 11.80 -11.07
CA CYS A 188 13.98 12.55 -9.85
C CYS A 188 12.68 12.92 -9.13
N PHE A 189 11.68 13.45 -9.86
CA PHE A 189 10.37 13.77 -9.29
C PHE A 189 9.68 12.54 -8.70
N ILE A 190 9.60 11.45 -9.47
CA ILE A 190 8.91 10.21 -9.07
C ILE A 190 9.57 9.62 -7.81
N ALA A 191 10.89 9.52 -7.78
CA ALA A 191 11.61 8.97 -6.63
C ALA A 191 11.43 9.83 -5.37
N TYR A 192 11.58 11.16 -5.50
CA TYR A 192 11.45 12.06 -4.35
C TYR A 192 10.01 12.08 -3.79
N TYR A 193 9.01 12.22 -4.67
CA TYR A 193 7.61 12.23 -4.27
C TYR A 193 7.18 10.91 -3.64
N THR A 194 7.67 9.78 -4.18
CA THR A 194 7.46 8.45 -3.59
C THR A 194 8.05 8.36 -2.17
N ALA A 195 9.27 8.86 -1.96
CA ALA A 195 9.89 8.90 -0.64
C ALA A 195 9.08 9.76 0.36
N ARG A 196 8.56 10.92 -0.07
CA ARG A 196 7.66 11.76 0.75
C ARG A 196 6.38 11.03 1.13
N CYS A 197 5.77 10.32 0.18
CA CYS A 197 4.58 9.52 0.42
C CYS A 197 4.81 8.34 1.39
N ASN A 198 6.05 7.81 1.43
CA ASN A 198 6.42 6.63 2.24
C ASN A 198 6.68 6.96 3.72
N LEU A 199 6.70 8.24 4.09
CA LEU A 199 6.79 8.67 5.46
C LEU A 199 5.67 8.09 6.33
N ARG A 200 5.98 7.88 7.61
CA ARG A 200 4.98 7.46 8.58
C ARG A 200 4.20 8.68 9.06
N SER A 201 2.90 8.50 9.22
CA SER A 201 2.03 9.53 9.76
C SER A 201 2.39 9.79 11.23
N VAL A 202 2.50 11.07 11.57
CA VAL A 202 2.62 11.54 12.95
C VAL A 202 1.21 11.57 13.54
N PHE A 203 1.05 11.09 14.77
CA PHE A 203 -0.18 11.25 15.50
C PHE A 203 -0.29 12.70 15.94
N THR A 204 -1.34 13.36 15.49
CA THR A 204 -1.63 14.75 15.77
C THR A 204 -3.12 14.89 16.00
N ASN A 205 -3.50 15.87 16.82
CA ASN A 205 -4.89 16.29 16.99
C ASN A 205 -5.31 17.35 15.94
N THR A 206 -4.42 17.69 15.01
CA THR A 206 -4.64 18.59 13.87
C THR A 206 -4.57 17.83 12.53
N SER A 207 -4.55 18.55 11.41
CA SER A 207 -4.47 17.95 10.07
C SER A 207 -3.15 17.20 9.84
N GLN A 208 -3.22 16.07 9.12
CA GLN A 208 -2.04 15.38 8.61
C GLN A 208 -1.32 16.23 7.56
N GLU A 209 0.00 16.11 7.48
CA GLU A 209 0.79 16.83 6.49
C GLU A 209 0.66 16.21 5.08
N HIS A 210 0.64 17.08 4.08
CA HIS A 210 0.62 16.67 2.67
C HIS A 210 2.02 16.23 2.21
N PRO A 211 2.13 15.18 1.38
CA PRO A 211 3.41 14.73 0.85
C PRO A 211 4.09 15.73 -0.10
N PHE A 212 3.31 16.51 -0.85
CA PHE A 212 3.78 17.39 -1.90
C PHE A 212 4.36 18.70 -1.33
N ASP A 213 5.69 18.82 -1.30
CA ASP A 213 6.41 19.94 -0.71
C ASP A 213 7.12 20.82 -1.75
N GLU A 214 7.85 21.84 -1.29
CA GLU A 214 8.59 22.77 -2.15
C GLU A 214 9.63 22.10 -3.07
N ILE A 215 10.19 20.94 -2.69
CA ILE A 215 11.11 20.18 -3.54
C ILE A 215 10.32 19.41 -4.61
N CYS A 216 9.16 18.84 -4.26
CA CYS A 216 8.24 18.26 -5.24
C CYS A 216 7.83 19.31 -6.28
N GLU A 217 7.45 20.52 -5.85
CA GLU A 217 7.09 21.62 -6.76
C GLU A 217 8.25 22.01 -7.67
N MET A 218 9.46 22.13 -7.13
CA MET A 218 10.65 22.45 -7.91
C MET A 218 10.91 21.38 -8.99
N LEU A 219 10.91 20.10 -8.62
CA LEU A 219 11.13 18.99 -9.56
C LEU A 219 10.01 18.88 -10.61
N LEU A 220 8.75 19.05 -10.19
CA LEU A 220 7.62 19.04 -11.13
C LEU A 220 7.69 20.25 -12.08
N THR A 221 8.07 21.43 -11.58
CA THR A 221 8.24 22.63 -12.42
C THR A 221 9.29 22.41 -13.50
N ARG A 222 10.39 21.71 -13.20
CA ARG A 222 11.37 21.32 -14.23
C ARG A 222 10.76 20.43 -15.30
N CYS A 223 9.98 19.42 -14.89
CA CYS A 223 9.23 18.58 -15.82
C CYS A 223 8.29 19.42 -16.71
N ARG A 224 7.63 20.44 -16.14
CA ARG A 224 6.79 21.36 -16.91
C ARG A 224 7.59 22.19 -17.92
N LEU A 225 8.78 22.67 -17.56
CA LEU A 225 9.61 23.51 -18.43
C LEU A 225 10.25 22.72 -19.59
N ASN A 226 10.51 21.43 -19.41
CA ASN A 226 11.03 20.54 -20.46
C ASN A 226 9.93 19.95 -21.38
N CYS A 227 8.66 20.27 -21.10
CA CYS A 227 7.51 19.85 -21.89
C CYS A 227 7.45 20.60 -23.24
N PRO A 228 7.08 19.95 -24.36
CA PRO A 228 6.63 18.55 -24.51
C PRO A 228 7.72 17.57 -24.95
N ILE A 229 9.01 17.92 -24.88
CA ILE A 229 10.05 17.23 -25.65
C ILE A 229 10.56 15.96 -24.95
N THR A 230 10.74 15.96 -23.62
CA THR A 230 11.40 14.84 -22.93
C THR A 230 10.64 14.24 -21.75
N THR A 231 9.73 15.00 -21.13
CA THR A 231 9.09 14.57 -19.87
C THR A 231 8.20 13.34 -20.05
N ASN A 232 8.42 12.34 -19.20
CA ASN A 232 7.62 11.13 -19.18
C ASN A 232 6.36 11.30 -18.31
N TRP A 233 5.35 11.98 -18.85
CA TRP A 233 4.07 12.19 -18.17
C TRP A 233 3.34 10.89 -17.84
N TRP A 234 3.52 9.86 -18.67
CA TRP A 234 3.01 8.51 -18.39
C TRP A 234 3.58 7.95 -17.09
N ALA A 235 4.90 8.00 -16.89
CA ALA A 235 5.51 7.53 -15.66
C ALA A 235 5.09 8.38 -14.44
N ILE A 236 5.01 9.71 -14.58
CA ILE A 236 4.55 10.61 -13.51
C ILE A 236 3.12 10.27 -13.08
N SER A 237 2.23 9.96 -14.03
CA SER A 237 0.82 9.64 -13.75
C SER A 237 0.61 8.37 -12.92
N HIS A 238 1.62 7.51 -12.80
CA HIS A 238 1.55 6.33 -11.92
C HIS A 238 1.63 6.68 -10.43
N VAL A 239 2.20 7.85 -10.10
CA VAL A 239 2.41 8.29 -8.71
C VAL A 239 1.63 9.55 -8.36
N TYR A 240 1.47 10.46 -9.32
CA TYR A 240 0.89 11.77 -9.12
C TYR A 240 -0.02 12.13 -10.30
N ILE A 241 -1.32 11.95 -10.11
CA ILE A 241 -2.33 12.43 -11.05
C ILE A 241 -2.81 13.81 -10.58
N SER A 242 -2.94 14.72 -11.55
CA SER A 242 -3.57 16.04 -11.42
C SER A 242 -4.06 16.46 -12.79
N ASP A 243 -4.95 17.45 -12.85
CA ASP A 243 -5.51 17.95 -14.11
C ASP A 243 -4.42 18.29 -15.13
N PHE A 244 -3.33 18.92 -14.65
CA PHE A 244 -2.16 19.24 -15.47
C PHE A 244 -1.43 18.00 -15.98
N VAL A 245 -1.22 16.96 -15.16
CA VAL A 245 -0.55 15.73 -15.63
C VAL A 245 -1.44 15.02 -16.64
N THR A 246 -2.74 14.91 -16.36
CA THR A 246 -3.68 14.23 -17.25
C THR A 246 -3.86 14.95 -18.58
N SER A 247 -3.68 16.28 -18.65
CA SER A 247 -3.77 17.01 -19.91
C SER A 247 -2.64 16.68 -20.89
N HIS A 248 -1.57 16.01 -20.43
CA HIS A 248 -0.45 15.56 -21.26
C HIS A 248 -0.52 14.06 -21.61
N LEU A 249 -1.53 13.35 -21.11
CA LEU A 249 -1.76 11.95 -21.45
C LEU A 249 -2.68 11.87 -22.68
N THR A 250 -2.45 10.86 -23.52
CA THR A 250 -3.41 10.52 -24.58
C THR A 250 -4.68 9.95 -23.97
N GLU A 251 -5.79 10.02 -24.71
CA GLU A 251 -7.06 9.41 -24.28
C GLU A 251 -6.93 7.90 -24.03
N GLU A 252 -6.10 7.21 -24.83
CA GLU A 252 -5.77 5.80 -24.62
C GLU A 252 -5.06 5.58 -23.28
N GLN A 253 -4.05 6.39 -22.96
CA GLN A 253 -3.33 6.32 -21.68
C GLN A 253 -4.26 6.58 -20.49
N LYS A 254 -5.13 7.58 -20.58
CA LYS A 254 -6.15 7.86 -19.56
C LYS A 254 -7.09 6.67 -19.37
N GLY A 255 -7.56 6.07 -20.48
CA GLY A 255 -8.41 4.87 -20.46
C GLY A 255 -7.72 3.66 -19.83
N LEU A 256 -6.45 3.41 -20.16
CA LEU A 256 -5.64 2.34 -19.56
C LEU A 256 -5.48 2.52 -18.04
N LEU A 257 -5.17 3.74 -17.59
CA LEU A 257 -5.07 4.04 -16.16
C LEU A 257 -6.42 3.89 -15.46
N LEU A 258 -7.52 4.36 -16.09
CA LEU A 258 -8.86 4.25 -15.53
C LEU A 258 -9.24 2.78 -15.33
N GLY A 259 -9.01 1.94 -16.34
CA GLY A 259 -9.22 0.49 -16.25
C GLY A 259 -8.39 -0.13 -15.13
N ARG A 260 -7.09 0.21 -15.06
CA ARG A 260 -6.18 -0.32 -14.03
C ARG A 260 -6.61 0.06 -12.61
N TRP A 261 -6.95 1.32 -12.36
CA TRP A 261 -7.45 1.77 -11.06
C TRP A 261 -8.80 1.17 -10.71
N THR A 262 -9.65 0.92 -11.70
CA THR A 262 -10.94 0.22 -11.50
C THR A 262 -10.72 -1.23 -11.07
N CYS A 263 -9.84 -1.99 -11.74
CA CYS A 263 -9.50 -3.36 -11.32
C CYS A 263 -8.92 -3.39 -9.89
N ILE A 264 -8.04 -2.44 -9.56
CA ILE A 264 -7.47 -2.32 -8.20
C ILE A 264 -8.59 -2.03 -7.17
N LEU A 265 -9.53 -1.15 -7.49
CA LEU A 265 -10.68 -0.87 -6.62
C LEU A 265 -11.54 -2.13 -6.40
N GLU A 266 -11.77 -2.94 -7.44
CA GLU A 266 -12.50 -4.23 -7.31
C GLU A 266 -11.76 -5.23 -6.42
N GLU A 267 -10.43 -5.34 -6.56
CA GLU A 267 -9.62 -6.21 -5.69
C GLU A 267 -9.65 -5.75 -4.23
N ILE A 268 -9.47 -4.45 -3.98
CA ILE A 268 -9.54 -3.86 -2.64
C ILE A 268 -10.95 -4.00 -2.06
N SER A 269 -12.00 -3.85 -2.88
CA SER A 269 -13.41 -4.02 -2.50
C SER A 269 -13.65 -5.40 -1.90
N ASN A 270 -13.23 -6.46 -2.62
CA ASN A 270 -13.36 -7.84 -2.15
C ASN A 270 -12.59 -8.06 -0.84
N PHE A 271 -11.38 -7.52 -0.74
CA PHE A 271 -10.56 -7.65 0.46
C PHE A 271 -11.15 -6.90 1.66
N LEU A 272 -11.66 -5.68 1.46
CA LEU A 272 -12.31 -4.88 2.50
C LEU A 272 -13.58 -5.54 3.01
N HIS A 273 -14.42 -6.08 2.12
CA HIS A 273 -15.60 -6.85 2.50
C HIS A 273 -15.22 -8.03 3.41
N ASP A 274 -14.20 -8.79 3.00
CA ASP A 274 -13.65 -9.91 3.77
C ASP A 274 -13.11 -9.51 5.14
N LEU A 275 -12.47 -8.34 5.24
CA LEU A 275 -11.98 -7.80 6.51
C LEU A 275 -13.13 -7.31 7.38
N TRP A 276 -14.12 -6.64 6.79
CA TRP A 276 -15.29 -6.15 7.50
C TRP A 276 -16.05 -7.28 8.19
N LEU A 277 -16.27 -8.40 7.49
CA LEU A 277 -16.95 -9.56 8.07
C LEU A 277 -16.15 -10.26 9.17
N LYS A 278 -14.80 -10.21 9.11
CA LYS A 278 -13.92 -10.86 10.08
C LYS A 278 -13.61 -9.99 11.31
N ASN A 279 -13.87 -8.69 11.23
CA ASN A 279 -13.58 -7.74 12.29
C ASN A 279 -14.87 -7.17 12.86
N ASN A 280 -14.97 -7.11 14.19
CA ASN A 280 -16.05 -6.40 14.85
C ASN A 280 -15.74 -4.89 14.92
N ILE A 281 -15.76 -4.21 13.76
CA ILE A 281 -15.52 -2.78 13.65
C ILE A 281 -16.79 -2.02 14.02
N ASN A 282 -16.69 -1.05 14.93
CA ASN A 282 -17.81 -0.15 15.19
C ASN A 282 -17.87 0.92 14.11
N ARG A 283 -18.83 0.77 13.19
CA ARG A 283 -19.05 1.70 12.08
C ARG A 283 -19.24 3.16 12.52
N GLN A 284 -19.98 3.37 13.61
CA GLN A 284 -20.37 4.71 14.07
C GLN A 284 -19.20 5.51 14.62
N THR A 285 -18.19 4.84 15.15
CA THR A 285 -17.08 5.51 15.82
C THR A 285 -15.75 5.33 15.10
N MET A 286 -15.57 4.25 14.35
CA MET A 286 -14.31 3.84 13.74
C MET A 286 -13.13 3.82 14.73
N ILE A 287 -13.41 3.56 16.01
CA ILE A 287 -12.38 3.45 17.06
C ILE A 287 -11.96 1.99 17.19
N VAL A 288 -10.64 1.75 17.23
CA VAL A 288 -10.05 0.41 17.42
C VAL A 288 -10.53 -0.20 18.74
N LYS A 289 -11.00 -1.45 18.66
CA LYS A 289 -11.29 -2.31 19.82
C LYS A 289 -10.35 -3.51 19.87
N LYS A 290 -10.23 -4.10 21.06
CA LYS A 290 -9.47 -5.34 21.25
C LYS A 290 -9.95 -6.42 20.27
N GLY A 291 -9.02 -7.00 19.52
CA GLY A 291 -9.29 -8.02 18.51
C GLY A 291 -9.48 -7.50 17.09
N ASN A 292 -9.53 -6.18 16.86
CA ASN A 292 -9.50 -5.64 15.51
C ASN A 292 -8.10 -5.75 14.89
N ASP A 293 -8.02 -6.17 13.63
CA ASP A 293 -6.83 -6.08 12.79
C ASP A 293 -6.75 -4.69 12.15
N SER A 294 -6.49 -3.67 12.98
CA SER A 294 -6.48 -2.27 12.55
C SER A 294 -5.35 -1.95 11.57
N SER A 295 -4.24 -2.68 11.63
CA SER A 295 -3.14 -2.50 10.68
C SER A 295 -3.55 -2.92 9.28
N THR A 296 -4.12 -4.12 9.11
CA THR A 296 -4.58 -4.59 7.80
C THR A 296 -5.71 -3.72 7.27
N TRP A 297 -6.68 -3.37 8.13
CA TRP A 297 -7.78 -2.47 7.76
C TRP A 297 -7.27 -1.11 7.27
N ASN A 298 -6.38 -0.46 8.02
CA ASN A 298 -5.90 0.88 7.67
C ASN A 298 -5.06 0.91 6.39
N HIS A 299 -4.33 -0.17 6.08
CA HIS A 299 -3.64 -0.31 4.79
C HIS A 299 -4.65 -0.43 3.64
N ALA A 300 -5.65 -1.31 3.76
CA ALA A 300 -6.67 -1.49 2.74
C ALA A 300 -7.54 -0.23 2.54
N ALA A 301 -7.95 0.42 3.63
CA ALA A 301 -8.68 1.70 3.58
C ALA A 301 -7.84 2.82 2.95
N GLY A 302 -6.54 2.85 3.25
CA GLY A 302 -5.61 3.78 2.60
C GLY A 302 -5.47 3.54 1.11
N ALA A 303 -5.38 2.26 0.70
CA ALA A 303 -5.28 1.87 -0.70
C ALA A 303 -6.56 2.23 -1.46
N TRP A 304 -7.72 1.95 -0.85
CA TRP A 304 -9.02 2.34 -1.40
C TRP A 304 -9.08 3.84 -1.65
N ASN A 305 -8.80 4.65 -0.64
CA ASN A 305 -8.90 6.10 -0.77
C ASN A 305 -7.91 6.66 -1.78
N LYS A 306 -6.68 6.11 -1.88
CA LYS A 306 -5.73 6.49 -2.92
C LYS A 306 -6.27 6.10 -4.30
N ALA A 307 -6.61 4.83 -4.52
CA ALA A 307 -7.09 4.34 -5.81
C ALA A 307 -8.36 5.08 -6.27
N ARG A 308 -9.28 5.34 -5.35
CA ARG A 308 -10.49 6.12 -5.58
C ARG A 308 -10.18 7.55 -6.01
N ASP A 309 -9.27 8.24 -5.30
CA ASP A 309 -8.88 9.61 -5.64
C ASP A 309 -8.27 9.69 -7.05
N GLN A 310 -7.39 8.74 -7.39
CA GLN A 310 -6.81 8.62 -8.73
C GLN A 310 -7.87 8.29 -9.80
N TRP A 311 -8.82 7.40 -9.48
CA TRP A 311 -9.96 7.09 -10.34
C TRP A 311 -10.84 8.33 -10.59
N MET A 312 -11.13 9.12 -9.56
CA MET A 312 -11.91 10.36 -9.70
C MET A 312 -11.19 11.37 -10.59
N HIS A 313 -9.88 11.58 -10.42
CA HIS A 313 -9.14 12.47 -11.33
C HIS A 313 -9.29 12.05 -12.80
N LEU A 314 -9.26 10.75 -13.10
CA LEU A 314 -9.40 10.25 -14.47
C LEU A 314 -10.84 10.39 -14.99
N ILE A 315 -11.85 10.17 -14.15
CA ILE A 315 -13.25 10.41 -14.51
C ILE A 315 -13.46 11.88 -14.95
N TYR A 316 -12.94 12.83 -14.17
CA TYR A 316 -13.02 14.25 -14.51
C TYR A 316 -12.16 14.59 -15.75
N ALA A 317 -10.94 14.06 -15.85
CA ALA A 317 -10.05 14.32 -16.99
C ALA A 317 -10.55 13.74 -18.33
N LEU A 318 -11.48 12.78 -18.28
CA LEU A 318 -12.15 12.19 -19.45
C LEU A 318 -13.54 12.77 -19.71
N GLY A 319 -14.04 13.68 -18.87
CA GLY A 319 -15.41 14.23 -18.98
C GLY A 319 -16.51 13.19 -18.73
N LEU A 320 -16.24 12.22 -17.85
CA LEU A 320 -17.13 11.10 -17.52
C LEU A 320 -17.89 11.31 -16.21
N GLU A 321 -18.06 12.56 -15.75
CA GLU A 321 -18.68 12.89 -14.46
C GLU A 321 -20.11 12.34 -14.34
N ILE A 322 -20.81 12.15 -15.45
CA ILE A 322 -22.14 11.52 -15.51
C ILE A 322 -22.16 10.10 -14.89
N ILE A 323 -21.01 9.41 -14.83
CA ILE A 323 -20.89 8.13 -14.14
C ILE A 323 -21.19 8.29 -12.64
N LEU A 324 -20.79 9.42 -12.03
CA LEU A 324 -21.01 9.68 -10.61
C LEU A 324 -22.49 9.86 -10.25
N GLU A 325 -23.33 10.24 -11.22
CA GLU A 325 -24.78 10.30 -11.04
C GLU A 325 -25.41 8.92 -10.89
N ASN A 326 -24.74 7.87 -11.40
CA ASN A 326 -25.20 6.48 -11.29
C ASN A 326 -24.48 5.70 -10.19
N ILE A 327 -23.17 5.89 -10.07
CA ILE A 327 -22.29 5.16 -9.16
C ILE A 327 -21.25 6.14 -8.60
N CYS A 328 -21.52 6.66 -7.41
CA CYS A 328 -20.55 7.43 -6.64
C CYS A 328 -20.03 6.59 -5.47
N ILE A 329 -18.85 6.00 -5.66
CA ILE A 329 -18.23 5.20 -4.60
C ILE A 329 -17.72 6.09 -3.47
N GLY A 330 -18.09 5.77 -2.24
CA GLY A 330 -17.66 6.50 -1.04
C GLY A 330 -16.19 6.28 -0.67
N LYS A 331 -15.68 7.06 0.30
CA LYS A 331 -14.38 6.82 0.94
C LYS A 331 -14.46 5.65 1.92
N VAL A 332 -13.33 5.07 2.31
CA VAL A 332 -13.24 4.09 3.40
C VAL A 332 -12.43 4.67 4.54
N LEU A 333 -13.00 4.73 5.75
CA LEU A 333 -12.32 5.33 6.89
C LEU A 333 -11.30 4.40 7.53
N ARG A 334 -10.21 4.99 7.99
CA ARG A 334 -9.22 4.30 8.84
C ARG A 334 -9.77 4.22 10.26
N LEU A 335 -9.38 3.16 10.97
CA LEU A 335 -9.61 3.06 12.40
C LEU A 335 -8.67 3.98 13.16
N MET A 336 -9.25 4.77 14.06
CA MET A 336 -8.55 5.62 15.01
C MET A 336 -8.18 4.82 16.27
N ALA A 337 -6.95 4.97 16.74
CA ALA A 337 -6.52 4.33 17.98
C ALA A 337 -7.29 4.93 19.17
N GLY A 338 -7.65 4.09 20.16
CA GLY A 338 -8.52 4.51 21.26
C GLY A 338 -7.90 5.57 22.18
N ASP A 339 -6.59 5.54 22.34
CA ASP A 339 -5.79 6.55 23.06
C ASP A 339 -5.81 7.90 22.34
N ILE A 340 -5.69 7.91 21.01
CA ILE A 340 -5.84 9.14 20.20
C ILE A 340 -7.26 9.68 20.32
N ALA A 341 -8.27 8.80 20.26
CA ALA A 341 -9.67 9.19 20.42
C ALA A 341 -9.92 9.86 21.78
N ALA A 342 -9.36 9.29 22.85
CA ALA A 342 -9.43 9.86 24.20
C ALA A 342 -8.73 11.24 24.25
N TRP A 343 -7.54 11.37 23.65
CA TRP A 343 -6.82 12.64 23.59
C TRP A 343 -7.60 13.74 22.84
N HIS A 344 -8.30 13.40 21.76
CA HIS A 344 -9.19 14.35 21.07
C HIS A 344 -10.35 14.80 21.97
N LEU A 345 -10.99 13.88 22.68
CA LEU A 345 -12.10 14.20 23.59
C LEU A 345 -11.65 15.09 24.76
N GLU A 346 -10.50 14.79 25.36
CA GLU A 346 -9.89 15.62 26.42
C GLU A 346 -9.59 17.04 25.93
N SER A 347 -9.19 17.16 24.66
CA SER A 347 -8.95 18.44 23.99
C SER A 347 -10.23 19.15 23.52
N LYS A 348 -11.43 18.69 23.94
CA LYS A 348 -12.76 19.16 23.51
C LYS A 348 -13.03 19.01 22.01
N GLY A 349 -12.30 18.14 21.32
CA GLY A 349 -12.55 17.76 19.93
C GLY A 349 -13.68 16.74 19.81
N THR A 350 -14.25 16.65 18.61
CA THR A 350 -15.21 15.61 18.23
C THR A 350 -14.56 14.61 17.26
N LEU A 351 -15.32 13.58 16.87
CA LEU A 351 -14.91 12.73 15.75
C LEU A 351 -14.81 13.57 14.47
N ASP A 352 -13.97 13.11 13.55
CA ASP A 352 -13.83 13.70 12.22
C ASP A 352 -15.21 13.68 11.50
N PRO A 353 -15.66 14.80 10.88
CA PRO A 353 -16.91 14.87 10.13
C PRO A 353 -17.09 13.75 9.09
N ASP A 354 -16.01 13.28 8.47
CA ASP A 354 -16.03 12.17 7.51
C ASP A 354 -16.61 10.89 8.15
N THR A 355 -16.46 10.70 9.48
CA THR A 355 -17.00 9.56 10.25
C THR A 355 -18.52 9.49 10.20
N TYR A 356 -19.18 10.64 10.29
CA TYR A 356 -20.63 10.71 10.23
C TYR A 356 -21.15 10.46 8.82
N VAL A 357 -20.48 11.01 7.79
CA VAL A 357 -20.83 10.75 6.38
C VAL A 357 -20.70 9.26 6.04
N TRP A 358 -19.58 8.64 6.43
CA TRP A 358 -19.34 7.20 6.27
C TRP A 358 -20.39 6.32 6.95
N ASN A 359 -20.88 6.73 8.12
CA ASN A 359 -21.85 5.96 8.86
C ASN A 359 -23.21 5.89 8.14
N GLU A 360 -23.60 6.96 7.46
CA GLU A 360 -24.91 7.09 6.82
C GLU A 360 -24.95 6.56 5.38
N LEU A 361 -23.84 6.57 4.64
CA LEU A 361 -23.80 6.09 3.26
C LEU A 361 -23.80 4.56 3.16
N PRO A 362 -24.12 3.93 2.02
CA PRO A 362 -23.83 2.51 1.79
C PRO A 362 -22.32 2.22 1.86
N LEU A 363 -21.95 0.97 2.15
CA LEU A 363 -20.53 0.62 2.19
C LEU A 363 -19.95 0.65 0.76
N PRO A 364 -18.76 1.25 0.53
CA PRO A 364 -18.31 1.51 -0.84
C PRO A 364 -18.09 0.24 -1.69
N TRP A 365 -17.74 -0.89 -1.06
CA TRP A 365 -17.65 -2.17 -1.78
C TRP A 365 -19.01 -2.69 -2.25
N GLU A 366 -20.10 -2.40 -1.52
CA GLU A 366 -21.46 -2.79 -1.92
C GLU A 366 -21.92 -1.96 -3.13
N VAL A 367 -21.55 -0.68 -3.15
CA VAL A 367 -21.81 0.23 -4.27
C VAL A 367 -21.03 -0.20 -5.51
N LEU A 368 -19.72 -0.41 -5.38
CA LEU A 368 -18.87 -0.82 -6.51
C LEU A 368 -19.30 -2.17 -7.09
N GLN A 369 -19.74 -3.11 -6.24
CA GLN A 369 -20.25 -4.43 -6.66
C GLN A 369 -21.69 -4.38 -7.21
N GLY A 370 -22.32 -3.21 -7.31
CA GLY A 370 -23.69 -3.03 -7.81
C GLY A 370 -24.77 -3.63 -6.91
N ARG A 371 -24.47 -3.90 -5.63
CA ARG A 371 -25.44 -4.45 -4.66
C ARG A 371 -26.38 -3.39 -4.11
N VAL A 372 -25.88 -2.15 -4.00
CA VAL A 372 -26.63 -0.99 -3.51
C VAL A 372 -26.31 0.19 -4.42
N VAL A 373 -27.30 1.05 -4.67
CA VAL A 373 -27.11 2.29 -5.42
C VAL A 373 -26.70 3.41 -4.46
N CYS A 374 -25.69 4.17 -4.85
CA CYS A 374 -25.29 5.40 -4.18
C CYS A 374 -24.86 6.39 -5.25
N THR A 375 -25.56 7.51 -5.33
CA THR A 375 -25.36 8.57 -6.32
C THR A 375 -24.52 9.70 -5.74
N LYS A 376 -24.10 10.63 -6.60
CA LYS A 376 -23.42 11.87 -6.17
C LYS A 376 -24.30 12.68 -5.21
N ASP A 377 -25.60 12.77 -5.49
CA ASP A 377 -26.56 13.50 -4.66
C ASP A 377 -26.70 12.89 -3.26
N ASP A 378 -26.69 11.55 -3.14
CA ASP A 378 -26.72 10.88 -1.84
C ASP A 378 -25.53 11.31 -0.96
N ILE A 379 -24.34 11.39 -1.56
CA ILE A 379 -23.13 11.83 -0.86
C ILE A 379 -23.22 13.31 -0.46
N ILE A 380 -23.66 14.18 -1.39
CA ILE A 380 -23.84 15.62 -1.12
C ILE A 380 -24.76 15.82 0.08
N VAL A 381 -25.90 15.14 0.12
CA VAL A 381 -26.88 15.25 1.21
C VAL A 381 -26.25 14.89 2.54
N GLN A 382 -25.46 13.81 2.63
CA GLN A 382 -24.84 13.41 3.90
C GLN A 382 -23.70 14.35 4.31
N CYS A 383 -22.89 14.84 3.36
CA CYS A 383 -21.84 15.83 3.65
C CYS A 383 -22.42 17.14 4.22
N LEU A 384 -23.48 17.66 3.61
CA LEU A 384 -24.10 18.92 4.03
C LEU A 384 -24.72 18.83 5.44
N LYS A 385 -25.29 17.68 5.82
CA LYS A 385 -25.83 17.46 7.18
C LYS A 385 -24.81 17.66 8.29
N VAL A 386 -23.53 17.50 8.00
CA VAL A 386 -22.43 17.61 8.97
C VAL A 386 -21.54 18.82 8.71
N ASN A 387 -22.02 19.79 7.91
CA ASN A 387 -21.30 20.99 7.50
C ASN A 387 -19.97 20.69 6.79
N LEU A 388 -19.92 19.62 6.00
CA LEU A 388 -18.76 19.25 5.20
C LEU A 388 -18.98 19.64 3.73
N ASP A 389 -18.01 20.35 3.15
CA ASP A 389 -18.00 20.67 1.71
C ASP A 389 -17.65 19.39 0.92
N PRO A 390 -18.58 18.84 0.11
CA PRO A 390 -18.38 17.53 -0.54
C PRO A 390 -17.26 17.55 -1.60
N GLU A 391 -17.01 18.69 -2.24
CA GLU A 391 -15.95 18.82 -3.24
C GLU A 391 -14.59 18.96 -2.56
N LYS A 392 -14.44 19.93 -1.65
CA LYS A 392 -13.15 20.20 -0.99
C LYS A 392 -12.68 19.05 -0.10
N SER A 393 -13.62 18.32 0.49
CA SER A 393 -13.30 17.13 1.29
C SER A 393 -12.89 15.93 0.43
N GLY A 394 -13.10 15.98 -0.89
CA GLY A 394 -12.79 14.91 -1.83
C GLY A 394 -13.81 13.77 -1.84
N TRP A 395 -15.07 14.05 -1.46
CA TRP A 395 -16.16 13.07 -1.50
C TRP A 395 -16.79 12.97 -2.88
N ILE A 396 -16.90 14.05 -3.65
CA ILE A 396 -17.49 14.01 -5.01
C ILE A 396 -16.56 14.55 -6.10
N ALA A 397 -15.39 15.07 -5.72
CA ALA A 397 -14.39 15.62 -6.62
C ALA A 397 -12.99 15.17 -6.21
N PRO A 398 -12.01 15.24 -7.13
CA PRO A 398 -10.61 15.00 -6.78
C PRO A 398 -10.10 16.04 -5.78
N LYS A 399 -9.16 15.66 -4.91
CA LYS A 399 -8.60 16.61 -3.94
C LYS A 399 -7.66 17.60 -4.62
N SER A 400 -7.78 18.87 -4.25
CA SER A 400 -6.77 19.86 -4.63
C SER A 400 -5.49 19.65 -3.82
N HIS A 401 -4.35 19.79 -4.50
CA HIS A 401 -3.04 19.62 -3.89
C HIS A 401 -2.44 21.00 -3.61
N SER A 402 -2.03 21.24 -2.37
CA SER A 402 -1.30 22.45 -1.98
C SER A 402 0.14 22.12 -1.66
N THR A 403 1.07 22.96 -2.08
CA THR A 403 2.50 22.83 -1.79
C THR A 403 2.78 23.23 -0.35
N VAL A 404 3.39 22.32 0.42
CA VAL A 404 3.83 22.59 1.80
C VAL A 404 5.32 22.90 1.88
N GLN A 405 5.75 23.52 2.97
CA GLN A 405 7.18 23.69 3.22
C GLN A 405 7.84 22.35 3.59
N PHE A 406 9.08 22.16 3.15
CA PHE A 406 9.86 20.99 3.51
C PHE A 406 10.07 20.93 5.03
N LYS A 407 9.87 19.73 5.58
CA LYS A 407 10.21 19.39 6.96
C LYS A 407 11.01 18.10 6.98
N THR A 408 12.02 18.06 7.84
CA THR A 408 12.86 16.89 8.06
C THR A 408 12.02 15.72 8.55
N THR A 409 12.36 14.52 8.11
CA THR A 409 11.73 13.30 8.55
C THR A 409 11.89 13.15 10.07
N PRO A 410 10.77 13.13 10.84
CA PRO A 410 10.85 12.94 12.28
C PRO A 410 11.19 11.49 12.61
N GLU A 411 11.84 11.27 13.76
CA GLU A 411 11.92 9.94 14.35
C GLU A 411 10.63 9.66 15.11
N LEU A 412 10.04 8.48 14.90
CA LEU A 412 8.70 8.20 15.42
C LEU A 412 8.68 6.95 16.26
N VAL A 413 8.00 6.99 17.41
CA VAL A 413 7.63 5.82 18.23
C VAL A 413 6.12 5.70 18.21
N HIS A 414 5.62 4.72 17.45
CA HIS A 414 4.17 4.50 17.29
C HIS A 414 3.39 5.78 16.95
N GLY A 415 3.92 6.62 16.05
CA GLY A 415 3.27 7.87 15.61
C GLY A 415 3.64 9.10 16.45
N VAL A 416 4.25 8.94 17.61
CA VAL A 416 4.74 10.05 18.44
C VAL A 416 6.13 10.49 17.98
N GLU A 417 6.30 11.76 17.69
CA GLU A 417 7.59 12.36 17.32
C GLU A 417 8.56 12.38 18.50
N ILE A 418 9.78 11.92 18.26
CA ILE A 418 10.89 11.88 19.20
C ILE A 418 12.08 12.58 18.56
N SER A 419 12.73 13.48 19.27
CA SER A 419 13.85 14.27 18.72
C SER A 419 15.13 13.46 18.48
N SER A 420 15.33 12.36 19.20
CA SER A 420 16.55 11.53 19.14
C SER A 420 16.28 10.14 18.57
N PRO A 421 16.97 9.73 17.48
CA PRO A 421 16.86 8.38 16.93
C PRO A 421 17.23 7.29 17.94
N PHE A 422 18.22 7.54 18.79
CA PHE A 422 18.64 6.61 19.83
C PHE A 422 17.55 6.39 20.87
N LEU A 423 16.95 7.49 21.35
CA LEU A 423 15.85 7.43 22.30
C LEU A 423 14.62 6.73 21.68
N ALA A 424 14.28 7.07 20.43
CA ALA A 424 13.18 6.44 19.71
C ALA A 424 13.34 4.91 19.63
N SER A 425 14.56 4.43 19.37
CA SER A 425 14.85 2.99 19.35
C SER A 425 14.75 2.32 20.72
N ILE A 426 15.19 2.98 21.80
CA ILE A 426 15.03 2.46 23.16
C ILE A 426 13.54 2.38 23.53
N LEU A 427 12.78 3.43 23.26
CA LEU A 427 11.35 3.49 23.55
C LEU A 427 10.57 2.41 22.79
N LYS A 428 10.87 2.20 21.50
CA LYS A 428 10.31 1.09 20.68
C LYS A 428 10.61 -0.28 21.29
N ARG A 429 11.86 -0.54 21.66
CA ARG A 429 12.27 -1.84 22.25
C ARG A 429 11.53 -2.13 23.55
N ASN A 430 11.29 -1.10 24.35
CA ASN A 430 10.54 -1.19 25.60
C ASN A 430 9.02 -1.03 25.43
N LYS A 431 8.50 -1.01 24.18
CA LYS A 431 7.07 -0.97 23.84
C LYS A 431 6.30 0.25 24.37
N PHE A 432 7.00 1.36 24.63
CA PHE A 432 6.34 2.63 24.93
C PHE A 432 5.42 3.06 23.78
N PHE A 433 4.26 3.64 24.09
CA PHE A 433 3.24 4.09 23.13
C PHE A 433 2.67 2.98 22.23
N SER A 434 2.91 1.70 22.52
CA SER A 434 2.47 0.59 21.66
C SER A 434 1.00 0.20 21.81
N GLY A 435 0.25 0.89 22.69
CA GLY A 435 -1.11 0.51 23.10
C GLY A 435 -1.18 -0.83 23.87
N LYS A 436 -0.03 -1.44 24.18
CA LYS A 436 0.10 -2.60 25.07
C LYS A 436 0.56 -2.10 26.45
N GLY A 437 -0.26 -1.26 27.07
CA GLY A 437 -0.13 -0.79 28.45
C GLY A 437 -1.21 -1.42 29.29
#